data_AF-A0A1S8TGR8-F1
#
_entry.id   AF-A0A1S8TGR8-F1
#
_cell.length_a   1.000
_cell.length_b   1.000
_cell.length_c   1.000
_cell.angle_alpha   90.00
_cell.angle_beta   90.00
_cell.angle_gamma   90.00
#
_symmetry.space_group_name_H-M   'P 1'
#
loop_
_entity.id
_entity.type
_entity.pdbx_description
1 polymer ?
#
loop_
_entity_poly.entity_id
_entity_poly.type
_entity_poly.pdbx_seq_one_letter_code
_entity_poly.pdbx_strand_id
1 'polypeptide(L)'
;MEHFDDDYKFECDCLEKWNERCKHRVTDWLIQEEELEMYPAQHRRFYEEYRNKGIISDTKNDKVLYEYLKNNNLLGKRLCYLEISHKLVLEDYKNERCCLDLNVDSMMDYLYWSYGNPDDMDNLLRKHFVKKALADYKCNCKEKWKNSCINYARALRYAGDIWDNMPALYIPYIEEYTDKIIISQQKNDKVLYDYICKNDLFLLEEEICYYTLACKLCIKENDNLFFDHQSNFIFLIDYLVWSYGLPYDENNILRKILKKKNNNNNIDTTNYKYKPKDKKESNNTNVKSGYVRDARVRELALQLADFQCEINKEHNTFISKATLKNYVENHHLIPMKYYDEFKYSIDNEADIVALCPNCHRLLHLGRFEDKKVLLEKLYYKHIESLKKAGIKITIKRLLEMYED
;
A
#
# COMPACT_ATOMS: atom_id res chain seq x y z
N MET A 1 -30.04 14.68 -36.41
CA MET A 1 -29.03 15.13 -35.44
C MET A 1 -29.61 14.87 -34.07
N GLU A 2 -29.38 13.68 -33.53
CA GLU A 2 -29.62 13.45 -32.11
C GLU A 2 -28.40 14.02 -31.38
N HIS A 3 -28.62 15.07 -30.59
CA HIS A 3 -27.67 15.53 -29.59
C HIS A 3 -27.40 14.35 -28.65
N PHE A 4 -26.15 13.91 -28.56
CA PHE A 4 -25.72 13.15 -27.40
C PHE A 4 -25.63 14.12 -26.23
N ASP A 5 -26.32 13.79 -25.14
CA ASP A 5 -26.07 14.39 -23.83
C ASP A 5 -24.56 14.34 -23.54
N ASP A 6 -23.99 15.49 -23.18
CA ASP A 6 -22.61 15.68 -22.68
C ASP A 6 -22.34 14.94 -21.34
N ASP A 7 -23.18 13.96 -20.98
CA ASP A 7 -23.26 13.36 -19.65
C ASP A 7 -23.24 11.83 -19.68
N TYR A 8 -22.59 11.21 -20.67
CA TYR A 8 -22.26 9.78 -20.61
C TYR A 8 -21.14 9.54 -19.57
N LYS A 9 -21.50 9.64 -18.29
CA LYS A 9 -20.66 9.22 -17.16
C LYS A 9 -20.56 7.71 -17.16
N PHE A 10 -19.64 7.19 -17.98
CA PHE A 10 -19.25 5.81 -17.89
C PHE A 10 -18.37 5.62 -16.65
N GLU A 11 -18.98 5.33 -15.51
CA GLU A 11 -18.26 4.90 -14.31
C GLU A 11 -18.17 3.36 -14.31
N CYS A 12 -16.96 2.86 -14.58
CA CYS A 12 -16.62 1.46 -14.42
C CYS A 12 -15.38 1.37 -13.54
N ASP A 13 -15.33 0.34 -12.70
CA ASP A 13 -14.20 0.09 -11.81
C ASP A 13 -13.65 -1.29 -12.13
N CYS A 14 -12.87 -1.38 -13.21
CA CYS A 14 -12.42 -2.69 -13.68
C CYS A 14 -11.52 -3.39 -12.65
N LEU A 15 -10.90 -2.71 -11.69
CA LEU A 15 -10.18 -3.39 -10.62
C LEU A 15 -11.13 -4.26 -9.75
N GLU A 16 -12.30 -3.73 -9.37
CA GLU A 16 -13.26 -4.47 -8.54
C GLU A 16 -14.18 -5.39 -9.37
N LYS A 17 -14.43 -5.04 -10.64
CA LYS A 17 -15.40 -5.71 -11.52
C LYS A 17 -14.79 -6.31 -12.78
N TRP A 18 -13.49 -6.62 -12.78
CA TRP A 18 -12.77 -7.15 -13.95
C TRP A 18 -13.49 -8.37 -14.54
N ASN A 19 -13.64 -9.42 -13.74
CA ASN A 19 -14.20 -10.70 -14.18
C ASN A 19 -15.68 -10.60 -14.57
N GLU A 20 -16.44 -9.71 -13.95
CA GLU A 20 -17.88 -9.59 -14.17
C GLU A 20 -18.22 -8.72 -15.39
N ARG A 21 -17.44 -7.65 -15.64
CA ARG A 21 -17.84 -6.58 -16.56
C ARG A 21 -16.84 -6.25 -17.67
N CYS A 22 -15.54 -6.43 -17.44
CA CYS A 22 -14.51 -5.96 -18.38
C CYS A 22 -13.82 -7.11 -19.12
N LYS A 23 -13.62 -8.26 -18.46
CA LYS A 23 -12.84 -9.38 -18.99
C LYS A 23 -13.40 -9.97 -20.28
N HIS A 24 -14.72 -10.05 -20.42
CA HIS A 24 -15.38 -10.61 -21.61
C HIS A 24 -15.23 -9.75 -22.87
N ARG A 25 -14.76 -8.50 -22.74
CA ARG A 25 -14.43 -7.63 -23.87
C ARG A 25 -13.00 -7.81 -24.36
N VAL A 26 -12.15 -8.43 -23.56
CA VAL A 26 -10.83 -8.86 -24.02
C VAL A 26 -11.04 -10.12 -24.85
N THR A 27 -10.53 -10.09 -26.07
CA THR A 27 -10.71 -11.18 -27.03
C THR A 27 -10.05 -12.48 -26.53
N ASP A 28 -10.75 -13.62 -26.65
CA ASP A 28 -10.34 -14.91 -26.07
C ASP A 28 -8.94 -15.39 -26.51
N TRP A 29 -8.48 -14.99 -27.70
CA TRP A 29 -7.14 -15.32 -28.22
C TRP A 29 -6.00 -14.72 -27.38
N LEU A 30 -6.17 -13.56 -26.73
CA LEU A 30 -5.18 -12.98 -25.80
C LEU A 30 -5.13 -13.70 -24.44
N ILE A 31 -6.15 -14.51 -24.14
CA ILE A 31 -6.30 -15.24 -22.88
C ILE A 31 -5.68 -16.64 -22.98
N GLN A 32 -5.37 -17.13 -24.18
CA GLN A 32 -5.08 -18.55 -24.43
C GLN A 32 -3.60 -18.91 -24.66
N GLU A 33 -2.68 -17.99 -25.03
CA GLU A 33 -1.28 -18.36 -25.34
C GLU A 33 -0.23 -17.26 -24.97
N GLU A 34 0.97 -17.68 -24.54
CA GLU A 34 2.05 -16.84 -23.98
C GLU A 34 2.89 -16.07 -25.03
N GLU A 35 2.77 -16.37 -26.32
CA GLU A 35 3.64 -15.79 -27.38
C GLU A 35 2.90 -15.47 -28.69
N LEU A 36 1.89 -14.59 -28.68
CA LEU A 36 1.23 -14.13 -29.92
C LEU A 36 1.33 -12.62 -30.15
N GLU A 37 1.16 -12.26 -31.44
CA GLU A 37 1.21 -10.91 -32.01
C GLU A 37 0.45 -9.86 -31.18
N MET A 38 0.88 -8.59 -31.24
CA MET A 38 0.30 -7.49 -30.47
C MET A 38 -1.23 -7.32 -30.66
N TYR A 39 -1.78 -7.79 -31.78
CA TYR A 39 -3.21 -7.68 -32.09
C TYR A 39 -3.67 -8.58 -33.26
N PRO A 40 -4.98 -8.87 -33.39
CA PRO A 40 -5.52 -9.53 -34.57
C PRO A 40 -5.43 -8.61 -35.79
N ALA A 41 -5.23 -9.19 -36.98
CA ALA A 41 -5.06 -8.45 -38.23
C ALA A 41 -6.16 -7.40 -38.50
N GLN A 42 -7.39 -7.67 -38.06
CA GLN A 42 -8.54 -6.77 -38.21
C GLN A 42 -8.40 -5.43 -37.46
N HIS A 43 -7.55 -5.36 -36.44
CA HIS A 43 -7.33 -4.15 -35.63
C HIS A 43 -6.02 -3.43 -35.99
N ARG A 44 -5.24 -3.95 -36.95
CA ARG A 44 -3.93 -3.42 -37.36
C ARG A 44 -3.96 -1.92 -37.67
N ARG A 45 -4.94 -1.49 -38.46
CA ARG A 45 -5.08 -0.09 -38.87
C ARG A 45 -5.29 0.85 -37.68
N PHE A 46 -6.06 0.42 -36.68
CA PHE A 46 -6.34 1.20 -35.48
C PHE A 46 -5.07 1.43 -34.66
N TYR A 47 -4.28 0.40 -34.41
CA TYR A 47 -3.03 0.55 -33.64
C TYR A 47 -1.94 1.30 -34.40
N GLU A 48 -1.84 1.12 -35.72
CA GLU A 48 -0.92 1.90 -36.55
C GLU A 48 -1.24 3.40 -36.46
N GLU A 49 -2.52 3.78 -36.40
CA GLU A 49 -2.92 5.17 -36.20
C GLU A 49 -2.44 5.74 -34.86
N TYR A 50 -2.72 5.06 -33.75
CA TYR A 50 -2.31 5.51 -32.41
C TYR A 50 -0.79 5.53 -32.25
N ARG A 51 -0.09 4.59 -32.89
CA ARG A 51 1.37 4.56 -32.93
C ARG A 51 1.95 5.74 -33.70
N ASN A 52 1.38 6.04 -34.88
CA ASN A 52 1.82 7.18 -35.70
C ASN A 52 1.54 8.53 -35.01
N LYS A 53 0.49 8.60 -34.17
CA LYS A 53 0.23 9.74 -33.29
C LYS A 53 1.19 9.83 -32.10
N GLY A 54 2.02 8.81 -31.85
CA GLY A 54 2.91 8.74 -30.69
C GLY A 54 2.18 8.52 -29.36
N ILE A 55 1.00 7.90 -29.40
CA ILE A 55 0.16 7.65 -28.21
C ILE A 55 0.47 6.28 -27.59
N ILE A 56 0.81 5.28 -28.41
CA ILE A 56 1.10 3.91 -27.96
C ILE A 56 2.45 3.40 -28.53
N SER A 57 3.00 2.34 -27.92
CA SER A 57 4.21 1.65 -28.39
C SER A 57 4.07 0.12 -28.46
N ASP A 58 5.14 -0.57 -28.86
CA ASP A 58 5.17 -2.04 -28.99
C ASP A 58 5.80 -2.71 -27.78
N THR A 59 5.64 -2.10 -26.61
CA THR A 59 6.25 -2.60 -25.38
C THR A 59 5.19 -2.99 -24.35
N LYS A 60 5.49 -4.07 -23.60
CA LYS A 60 4.77 -4.36 -22.35
C LYS A 60 5.03 -3.22 -21.36
N ASN A 61 4.03 -2.91 -20.55
CA ASN A 61 4.00 -1.76 -19.66
C ASN A 61 4.33 -0.46 -20.40
N ASP A 62 3.57 -0.20 -21.47
CA ASP A 62 3.85 0.88 -22.42
C ASP A 62 3.99 2.24 -21.73
N LYS A 63 5.23 2.72 -21.60
CA LYS A 63 5.52 4.01 -20.98
C LYS A 63 5.01 5.19 -21.81
N VAL A 64 4.89 5.02 -23.13
CA VAL A 64 4.37 6.06 -24.05
C VAL A 64 2.91 6.33 -23.72
N LEU A 65 2.09 5.27 -23.73
CA LEU A 65 0.69 5.38 -23.35
C LEU A 65 0.50 5.84 -21.90
N TYR A 66 1.33 5.34 -20.97
CA TYR A 66 1.27 5.76 -19.58
C TYR A 66 1.44 7.28 -19.40
N GLU A 67 2.51 7.85 -19.97
CA GLU A 67 2.76 9.30 -19.87
C GLU A 67 1.71 10.10 -20.65
N TYR A 68 1.24 9.60 -21.79
CA TYR A 68 0.12 10.23 -22.52
C TYR A 68 -1.14 10.32 -21.66
N LEU A 69 -1.56 9.21 -21.05
CA LEU A 69 -2.75 9.15 -20.20
C LEU A 69 -2.64 10.07 -18.98
N LYS A 70 -1.44 10.14 -18.38
CA LYS A 70 -1.15 10.99 -17.22
C LYS A 70 -1.15 12.48 -17.59
N ASN A 71 -0.49 12.85 -18.68
CA ASN A 71 -0.37 14.25 -19.11
C ASN A 71 -1.71 14.83 -19.57
N ASN A 72 -2.59 13.99 -20.11
CA ASN A 72 -3.94 14.39 -20.55
C ASN A 72 -5.02 14.14 -19.49
N ASN A 73 -4.65 13.75 -18.26
CA ASN A 73 -5.59 13.49 -17.15
C ASN A 73 -6.69 12.46 -17.50
N LEU A 74 -6.32 11.44 -18.27
CA LEU A 74 -7.21 10.37 -18.73
C LEU A 74 -7.23 9.17 -17.76
N LEU A 75 -6.24 9.07 -16.88
CA LEU A 75 -6.24 8.17 -15.73
C LEU A 75 -7.37 8.62 -14.79
N GLY A 76 -8.46 7.85 -14.74
CA GLY A 76 -9.64 8.14 -13.92
C GLY A 76 -9.35 8.14 -12.41
N LYS A 77 -10.39 7.97 -11.58
CA LYS A 77 -10.18 7.91 -10.11
C LYS A 77 -9.69 6.54 -9.62
N ARG A 78 -9.90 5.49 -10.42
CA ARG A 78 -9.55 4.08 -10.15
C ARG A 78 -9.02 3.43 -11.43
N LEU A 79 -8.34 2.29 -11.30
CA LEU A 79 -7.86 1.56 -12.47
C LEU A 79 -9.04 0.91 -13.20
N CYS A 80 -9.37 1.42 -14.39
CA CYS A 80 -10.40 0.84 -15.24
C CYS A 80 -9.99 0.88 -16.71
N TYR A 81 -9.62 -0.26 -17.30
CA TYR A 81 -9.28 -0.30 -18.73
C TYR A 81 -10.43 0.15 -19.62
N LEU A 82 -11.67 -0.23 -19.28
CA LEU A 82 -12.82 0.13 -20.10
C LEU A 82 -13.05 1.65 -20.08
N GLU A 83 -12.92 2.29 -18.92
CA GLU A 83 -12.98 3.74 -18.79
C GLU A 83 -11.83 4.41 -19.57
N ILE A 84 -10.61 3.90 -19.45
CA ILE A 84 -9.44 4.41 -20.17
C ILE A 84 -9.65 4.30 -21.69
N SER A 85 -10.08 3.14 -22.19
CA SER A 85 -10.39 2.89 -23.59
C SER A 85 -11.49 3.84 -24.10
N HIS A 86 -12.58 3.98 -23.34
CA HIS A 86 -13.62 4.94 -23.70
C HIS A 86 -13.07 6.37 -23.79
N LYS A 87 -12.30 6.82 -22.80
CA LYS A 87 -11.73 8.18 -22.81
C LYS A 87 -10.79 8.41 -23.98
N LEU A 88 -9.90 7.47 -24.27
CA LEU A 88 -8.96 7.55 -25.40
C LEU A 88 -9.69 7.57 -26.75
N VAL A 89 -10.63 6.65 -26.95
CA VAL A 89 -11.29 6.47 -28.25
C VAL A 89 -12.36 7.54 -28.50
N LEU A 90 -13.07 7.97 -27.46
CA LEU A 90 -14.08 9.04 -27.58
C LEU A 90 -13.45 10.39 -27.92
N GLU A 91 -12.17 10.64 -27.62
CA GLU A 91 -11.51 11.88 -28.04
C GLU A 91 -11.30 11.93 -29.57
N ASP A 92 -10.95 10.79 -30.18
CA ASP A 92 -10.59 10.71 -31.59
C ASP A 92 -11.79 10.47 -32.54
N TYR A 93 -12.81 9.72 -32.11
CA TYR A 93 -13.89 9.25 -33.01
C TYR A 93 -15.27 9.81 -32.70
N LYS A 94 -15.38 11.01 -32.11
CA LYS A 94 -16.67 11.65 -31.74
C LYS A 94 -17.74 11.65 -32.85
N ASN A 95 -17.32 11.64 -34.12
CA ASN A 95 -18.20 11.76 -35.28
C ASN A 95 -18.41 10.44 -36.06
N GLU A 96 -17.76 9.33 -35.69
CA GLU A 96 -17.81 8.04 -36.41
C GLU A 96 -18.45 6.93 -35.55
N ARG A 97 -19.78 6.97 -35.45
CA ARG A 97 -20.58 6.03 -34.63
C ARG A 97 -20.41 4.55 -34.99
N CYS A 98 -20.12 4.21 -36.26
CA CYS A 98 -20.16 2.82 -36.72
C CYS A 98 -19.00 1.94 -36.23
N CYS A 99 -17.91 2.54 -35.75
CA CYS A 99 -16.70 1.82 -35.33
C CYS A 99 -16.34 2.01 -33.85
N LEU A 100 -17.11 2.80 -33.09
CA LEU A 100 -16.76 3.22 -31.74
C LEU A 100 -16.57 2.05 -30.77
N ASP A 101 -17.53 1.12 -30.73
CA ASP A 101 -17.44 -0.06 -29.85
C ASP A 101 -16.26 -0.96 -30.24
N LEU A 102 -16.04 -1.16 -31.53
CA LEU A 102 -14.94 -1.97 -32.04
C LEU A 102 -13.58 -1.37 -31.68
N ASN A 103 -13.45 -0.04 -31.75
CA ASN A 103 -12.23 0.69 -31.38
C ASN A 103 -11.99 0.67 -29.86
N VAL A 104 -13.05 0.75 -29.05
CA VAL A 104 -12.96 0.60 -27.58
C VAL A 104 -12.49 -0.80 -27.20
N ASP A 105 -13.06 -1.84 -27.82
CA ASP A 105 -12.65 -3.22 -27.59
C ASP A 105 -11.20 -3.46 -28.08
N SER A 106 -10.79 -2.82 -29.17
CA SER A 106 -9.38 -2.81 -29.59
C SER A 106 -8.48 -2.18 -28.54
N MET A 107 -8.82 -1.00 -28.02
CA MET A 107 -8.00 -0.37 -26.99
C MET A 107 -7.99 -1.19 -25.69
N MET A 108 -9.09 -1.88 -25.35
CA MET A 108 -9.13 -2.84 -24.24
C MET A 108 -8.14 -3.99 -24.43
N ASP A 109 -8.10 -4.59 -25.62
CA ASP A 109 -7.15 -5.63 -25.98
C ASP A 109 -5.71 -5.14 -25.87
N TYR A 110 -5.42 -3.93 -26.35
CA TYR A 110 -4.09 -3.35 -26.22
C TYR A 110 -3.68 -3.07 -24.77
N LEU A 111 -4.59 -2.52 -23.96
CA LEU A 111 -4.33 -2.31 -22.53
C LEU A 111 -4.06 -3.63 -21.80
N TYR A 112 -4.83 -4.67 -22.10
CA TYR A 112 -4.61 -6.00 -21.55
C TYR A 112 -3.31 -6.63 -22.04
N TRP A 113 -3.02 -6.53 -23.34
CA TRP A 113 -1.77 -7.01 -23.89
C TRP A 113 -0.57 -6.27 -23.27
N SER A 114 -0.59 -4.94 -23.21
CA SER A 114 0.55 -4.16 -22.75
C SER A 114 0.75 -4.29 -21.24
N TYR A 115 -0.31 -4.13 -20.45
CA TYR A 115 -0.21 -4.00 -18.99
C TYR A 115 -0.69 -5.23 -18.21
N GLY A 116 -1.17 -6.27 -18.89
CA GLY A 116 -1.68 -7.49 -18.25
C GLY A 116 -3.05 -7.29 -17.61
N ASN A 117 -3.41 -8.19 -16.71
CA ASN A 117 -4.62 -8.09 -15.90
C ASN A 117 -4.52 -6.84 -14.98
N PRO A 118 -5.61 -6.07 -14.80
CA PRO A 118 -5.65 -4.99 -13.81
C PRO A 118 -5.26 -5.39 -12.38
N ASP A 119 -5.37 -6.69 -12.04
CA ASP A 119 -4.92 -7.26 -10.77
C ASP A 119 -3.43 -7.62 -10.72
N ASP A 120 -2.70 -7.51 -11.83
CA ASP A 120 -1.28 -7.86 -11.90
C ASP A 120 -0.43 -6.76 -11.23
N MET A 121 0.62 -7.16 -10.52
CA MET A 121 1.43 -6.24 -9.70
C MET A 121 2.47 -5.48 -10.53
N ASP A 122 2.84 -6.00 -11.70
CA ASP A 122 3.78 -5.42 -12.65
C ASP A 122 3.14 -4.38 -13.56
N ASN A 123 1.81 -4.46 -13.73
CA ASN A 123 0.95 -3.49 -14.41
C ASN A 123 1.28 -2.03 -14.01
N LEU A 124 1.92 -1.31 -14.93
CA LEU A 124 2.36 0.06 -14.72
C LEU A 124 1.19 1.03 -14.46
N LEU A 125 0.05 0.84 -15.13
CA LEU A 125 -1.15 1.62 -14.85
C LEU A 125 -1.63 1.37 -13.42
N ARG A 126 -1.63 0.12 -12.96
CA ARG A 126 -1.99 -0.22 -11.59
C ARG A 126 -1.07 0.45 -10.57
N LYS A 127 0.25 0.48 -10.80
CA LYS A 127 1.22 1.19 -9.94
C LYS A 127 0.85 2.67 -9.71
N HIS A 128 0.25 3.34 -10.70
CA HIS A 128 -0.27 4.70 -10.54
C HIS A 128 -1.36 4.81 -9.46
N PHE A 129 -2.26 3.82 -9.39
CA PHE A 129 -3.35 3.78 -8.42
C PHE A 129 -2.96 3.11 -7.09
N VAL A 130 -1.88 2.33 -7.07
CA VAL A 130 -1.46 1.46 -5.95
C VAL A 130 -0.68 2.16 -4.82
N LYS A 131 -0.35 3.46 -4.95
CA LYS A 131 0.19 4.22 -3.81
C LYS A 131 -0.72 4.21 -2.56
N LYS A 132 -2.00 3.86 -2.71
CA LYS A 132 -2.94 3.61 -1.58
C LYS A 132 -3.31 2.13 -1.36
N ALA A 133 -3.26 1.27 -2.39
CA ALA A 133 -3.81 -0.10 -2.31
C ALA A 133 -2.86 -1.13 -1.65
N LEU A 134 -1.54 -0.91 -1.69
CA LEU A 134 -0.57 -1.80 -1.04
C LEU A 134 -0.51 -1.66 0.49
N ALA A 135 -1.16 -0.64 1.07
CA ALA A 135 -1.26 -0.49 2.52
C ALA A 135 -2.14 -1.59 3.15
N ASP A 136 -3.02 -2.22 2.37
CA ASP A 136 -4.06 -3.13 2.87
C ASP A 136 -3.87 -4.61 2.45
N TYR A 137 -2.81 -4.96 1.71
CA TYR A 137 -2.57 -6.35 1.33
C TYR A 137 -1.98 -7.16 2.49
N LYS A 138 -2.85 -7.80 3.29
CA LYS A 138 -2.47 -8.81 4.30
C LYS A 138 -2.61 -10.21 3.70
N CYS A 139 -1.50 -10.86 3.35
CA CYS A 139 -1.53 -12.25 2.88
C CYS A 139 -1.45 -13.23 4.06
N ASN A 140 -2.42 -14.14 4.19
CA ASN A 140 -2.35 -15.25 5.15
C ASN A 140 -1.54 -16.41 4.55
N CYS A 141 -0.21 -16.30 4.61
CA CYS A 141 0.68 -17.24 3.92
C CYS A 141 0.52 -18.69 4.42
N LYS A 142 0.09 -18.94 5.67
CA LYS A 142 -0.13 -20.31 6.16
C LYS A 142 -1.22 -21.08 5.40
N GLU A 143 -2.29 -20.40 5.01
CA GLU A 143 -3.40 -21.01 4.25
C GLU A 143 -3.18 -20.91 2.74
N LYS A 144 -2.71 -19.74 2.26
CA LYS A 144 -2.48 -19.51 0.83
C LYS A 144 -1.27 -20.26 0.27
N TRP A 145 -0.23 -20.52 1.07
CA TRP A 145 0.97 -21.18 0.56
C TRP A 145 0.69 -22.58 0.02
N LYS A 146 -0.09 -23.39 0.76
CA LYS A 146 -0.42 -24.76 0.35
C LYS A 146 -1.28 -24.82 -0.92
N ASN A 147 -2.10 -23.80 -1.16
CA ASN A 147 -3.12 -23.84 -2.20
C ASN A 147 -2.76 -23.01 -3.44
N SER A 148 -1.92 -21.98 -3.32
CA SER A 148 -1.57 -21.11 -4.44
C SER A 148 -0.09 -20.71 -4.49
N CYS A 149 0.51 -20.26 -3.39
CA CYS A 149 1.86 -19.68 -3.47
C CYS A 149 2.97 -20.71 -3.75
N ILE A 150 2.77 -21.98 -3.40
CA ILE A 150 3.71 -23.07 -3.69
C ILE A 150 3.99 -23.26 -5.17
N ASN A 151 3.08 -22.86 -6.05
CA ASN A 151 3.25 -22.97 -7.50
C ASN A 151 4.32 -22.02 -8.04
N TYR A 152 4.65 -20.95 -7.30
CA TYR A 152 5.74 -20.03 -7.65
C TYR A 152 7.10 -20.49 -7.10
N ALA A 153 7.16 -21.58 -6.34
CA ALA A 153 8.37 -22.08 -5.69
C ALA A 153 8.73 -23.49 -6.21
N ARG A 154 9.05 -23.60 -7.51
CA ARG A 154 9.17 -24.89 -8.20
C ARG A 154 10.60 -25.25 -8.60
N ALA A 155 11.44 -24.28 -8.95
CA ALA A 155 12.72 -24.59 -9.59
C ALA A 155 13.83 -24.88 -8.57
N LEU A 156 13.98 -24.03 -7.55
CA LEU A 156 15.12 -24.12 -6.64
C LEU A 156 14.83 -24.93 -5.38
N ARG A 157 13.57 -25.23 -5.08
CA ARG A 157 13.12 -25.80 -3.80
C ARG A 157 13.89 -27.03 -3.30
N TYR A 158 14.29 -27.91 -4.21
CA TYR A 158 14.95 -29.19 -3.87
C TYR A 158 16.45 -29.20 -4.17
N ALA A 159 17.01 -28.07 -4.64
CA ALA A 159 18.41 -27.98 -5.00
C ALA A 159 19.30 -27.93 -3.73
N GLY A 160 20.32 -28.79 -3.69
CA GLY A 160 21.32 -28.83 -2.64
C GLY A 160 22.24 -27.62 -2.74
N ASP A 161 22.95 -27.53 -3.87
CA ASP A 161 23.57 -26.29 -4.33
C ASP A 161 22.56 -25.48 -5.16
N ILE A 162 22.70 -24.16 -5.22
CA ILE A 162 21.80 -23.32 -6.00
C ILE A 162 21.98 -23.57 -7.50
N TRP A 163 23.19 -23.90 -7.94
CA TRP A 163 23.54 -24.07 -9.35
C TRP A 163 23.08 -25.41 -9.93
N ASP A 164 22.80 -26.41 -9.09
CA ASP A 164 22.43 -27.77 -9.53
C ASP A 164 21.14 -27.84 -10.35
N ASN A 165 20.18 -26.95 -10.07
CA ASN A 165 18.87 -26.90 -10.76
C ASN A 165 18.47 -25.46 -11.12
N MET A 166 19.45 -24.58 -11.36
CA MET A 166 19.19 -23.19 -11.69
C MET A 166 18.56 -23.05 -13.08
N PRO A 167 17.33 -22.51 -13.21
CA PRO A 167 16.81 -22.13 -14.51
C PRO A 167 17.72 -21.08 -15.15
N ALA A 168 18.02 -21.23 -16.44
CA ALA A 168 18.87 -20.28 -17.15
C ALA A 168 18.33 -18.84 -17.05
N LEU A 169 17.00 -18.67 -17.01
CA LEU A 169 16.34 -17.38 -16.83
C LEU A 169 16.59 -16.71 -15.48
N TYR A 170 17.10 -17.43 -14.48
CA TYR A 170 17.41 -16.88 -13.15
C TYR A 170 18.83 -16.38 -12.99
N ILE A 171 19.74 -16.77 -13.90
CA ILE A 171 21.14 -16.36 -13.88
C ILE A 171 21.28 -14.82 -13.81
N PRO A 172 20.58 -14.02 -14.64
CA PRO A 172 20.73 -12.56 -14.59
C PRO A 172 20.31 -11.96 -13.24
N TYR A 173 19.25 -12.48 -12.63
CA TYR A 173 18.80 -11.99 -11.32
C TYR A 173 19.83 -12.32 -10.24
N ILE A 174 20.37 -13.54 -10.24
CA ILE A 174 21.39 -13.93 -9.25
C ILE A 174 22.61 -13.04 -9.33
N GLU A 175 23.13 -12.82 -10.52
CA GLU A 175 24.27 -11.95 -10.75
C GLU A 175 23.96 -10.54 -10.23
N GLU A 176 22.83 -9.97 -10.64
CA GLU A 176 22.43 -8.61 -10.26
C GLU A 176 22.26 -8.42 -8.74
N TYR A 177 21.53 -9.32 -8.06
CA TYR A 177 21.34 -9.24 -6.61
C TYR A 177 22.63 -9.54 -5.83
N THR A 178 23.53 -10.35 -6.38
CA THR A 178 24.82 -10.64 -5.76
C THR A 178 25.73 -9.41 -5.87
N ASP A 179 25.79 -8.78 -7.05
CA ASP A 179 26.58 -7.57 -7.29
C ASP A 179 26.10 -6.39 -6.44
N LYS A 180 24.78 -6.28 -6.23
CA LYS A 180 24.17 -5.31 -5.31
C LYS A 180 24.37 -5.65 -3.83
N ILE A 181 24.99 -6.79 -3.50
CA ILE A 181 25.21 -7.28 -2.13
C ILE A 181 23.88 -7.43 -1.37
N ILE A 182 22.87 -7.96 -2.07
CA ILE A 182 21.54 -8.23 -1.52
C ILE A 182 21.41 -9.71 -1.18
N ILE A 183 22.03 -10.59 -1.96
CA ILE A 183 22.08 -12.04 -1.72
C ILE A 183 23.53 -12.55 -1.73
N SER A 184 23.76 -13.73 -1.16
CA SER A 184 25.08 -14.39 -1.12
C SER A 184 25.11 -15.79 -1.73
N GLN A 185 23.99 -16.29 -2.23
CA GLN A 185 23.87 -17.64 -2.82
C GLN A 185 24.18 -18.75 -1.81
N GLN A 186 23.83 -18.55 -0.54
CA GLN A 186 24.01 -19.53 0.53
C GLN A 186 22.68 -19.93 1.16
N LYS A 187 22.61 -21.16 1.71
CA LYS A 187 21.52 -21.54 2.61
C LYS A 187 21.56 -20.65 3.85
N ASN A 188 20.39 -20.28 4.36
CA ASN A 188 20.25 -19.33 5.46
C ASN A 188 21.02 -18.02 5.18
N ASP A 189 20.78 -17.45 4.00
CA ASP A 189 21.55 -16.34 3.44
C ASP A 189 21.63 -15.15 4.40
N LYS A 190 22.79 -14.97 5.03
CA LYS A 190 22.97 -13.91 6.02
C LYS A 190 22.98 -12.52 5.39
N VAL A 191 23.45 -12.39 4.15
CA VAL A 191 23.49 -11.11 3.43
C VAL A 191 22.06 -10.64 3.17
N LEU A 192 21.20 -11.53 2.68
CA LEU A 192 19.79 -11.22 2.48
C LEU A 192 19.05 -10.98 3.81
N TYR A 193 19.36 -11.75 4.85
CA TYR A 193 18.82 -11.52 6.19
C TYR A 193 19.13 -10.10 6.69
N ASP A 194 20.40 -9.71 6.64
CA ASP A 194 20.85 -8.39 7.10
C ASP A 194 20.28 -7.27 6.23
N TYR A 195 20.15 -7.49 4.92
CA TYR A 195 19.50 -6.56 3.98
C TYR A 195 18.04 -6.30 4.34
N ILE A 196 17.28 -7.37 4.58
CA ILE A 196 15.87 -7.31 4.97
C ILE A 196 15.72 -6.57 6.30
N CYS A 197 16.59 -6.86 7.29
CA CYS A 197 16.58 -6.19 8.58
C CYS A 197 16.90 -4.69 8.46
N LYS A 198 17.94 -4.33 7.71
CA LYS A 198 18.39 -2.95 7.50
C LYS A 198 17.32 -2.09 6.83
N ASN A 199 16.54 -2.67 5.92
CA ASN A 199 15.52 -1.96 5.13
C ASN A 199 14.10 -2.09 5.69
N ASP A 200 13.93 -2.69 6.87
CA ASP A 200 12.66 -2.84 7.56
C ASP A 200 11.54 -3.50 6.73
N LEU A 201 11.87 -4.50 5.91
CA LEU A 201 10.89 -5.08 4.97
C LEU A 201 9.81 -5.96 5.64
N PHE A 202 9.92 -6.22 6.95
CA PHE A 202 8.93 -6.98 7.74
C PHE A 202 7.75 -6.15 8.29
N LEU A 203 7.41 -5.01 7.68
CA LEU A 203 6.32 -4.18 8.16
C LEU A 203 4.99 -4.97 8.22
N LEU A 204 4.50 -5.17 9.45
CA LEU A 204 3.09 -5.39 9.85
C LEU A 204 2.51 -6.82 9.89
N GLU A 205 3.29 -7.89 9.79
CA GLU A 205 2.74 -9.25 9.75
C GLU A 205 3.12 -10.11 10.97
N GLU A 206 2.14 -10.82 11.55
CA GLU A 206 2.36 -11.79 12.64
C GLU A 206 3.03 -13.09 12.15
N GLU A 207 2.95 -13.36 10.85
CA GLU A 207 3.56 -14.50 10.18
C GLU A 207 4.37 -14.06 8.96
N ILE A 208 5.33 -14.89 8.53
CA ILE A 208 6.13 -14.59 7.34
C ILE A 208 5.34 -14.93 6.10
N CYS A 209 5.33 -14.00 5.14
CA CYS A 209 4.90 -14.28 3.79
C CYS A 209 5.97 -13.97 2.74
N TYR A 210 6.49 -15.00 2.07
CA TYR A 210 7.49 -14.82 1.02
C TYR A 210 6.96 -14.11 -0.21
N TYR A 211 5.66 -14.26 -0.51
CA TYR A 211 5.02 -13.47 -1.55
C TYR A 211 5.15 -11.97 -1.22
N THR A 212 4.72 -11.56 -0.03
CA THR A 212 4.83 -10.17 0.43
C THR A 212 6.28 -9.69 0.46
N LEU A 213 7.19 -10.52 0.98
CA LEU A 213 8.61 -10.19 1.09
C LEU A 213 9.27 -10.01 -0.29
N ALA A 214 8.98 -10.90 -1.25
CA ALA A 214 9.42 -10.79 -2.62
C ALA A 214 8.87 -9.52 -3.29
N CYS A 215 7.58 -9.19 -3.09
CA CYS A 215 7.03 -7.92 -3.58
C CYS A 215 7.78 -6.71 -3.02
N LYS A 216 8.07 -6.71 -1.71
CA LYS A 216 8.79 -5.61 -1.06
C LYS A 216 10.24 -5.49 -1.54
N LEU A 217 10.92 -6.61 -1.76
CA LEU A 217 12.26 -6.66 -2.38
C LEU A 217 12.20 -6.10 -3.81
N CYS A 218 11.27 -6.58 -4.65
CA CYS A 218 11.06 -6.06 -5.99
C CYS A 218 10.83 -4.54 -5.98
N ILE A 219 9.93 -4.04 -5.12
CA ILE A 219 9.61 -2.61 -5.02
C ILE A 219 10.82 -1.80 -4.56
N LYS A 220 11.59 -2.32 -3.59
CA LYS A 220 12.75 -1.63 -3.04
C LYS A 220 13.88 -1.49 -4.06
N GLU A 221 14.08 -2.52 -4.87
CA GLU A 221 15.10 -2.53 -5.94
C GLU A 221 14.57 -2.03 -7.29
N ASN A 222 13.31 -1.61 -7.35
CA ASN A 222 12.58 -1.32 -8.59
C ASN A 222 13.12 -0.12 -9.37
N ASP A 223 13.99 0.68 -8.75
CA ASP A 223 14.61 1.81 -9.44
C ASP A 223 15.68 1.37 -10.47
N ASN A 224 16.09 0.09 -10.49
CA ASN A 224 17.08 -0.42 -11.45
C ASN A 224 16.95 -1.92 -11.75
N LEU A 225 15.84 -2.40 -12.34
CA LEU A 225 15.76 -3.78 -12.86
C LEU A 225 15.60 -3.73 -14.39
N PHE A 226 16.57 -4.30 -15.11
CA PHE A 226 16.64 -4.32 -16.57
C PHE A 226 15.72 -5.37 -17.23
N PHE A 227 15.02 -6.20 -16.45
CA PHE A 227 14.26 -7.37 -16.94
C PHE A 227 12.90 -7.61 -16.24
N ASP A 228 12.10 -8.50 -16.84
CA ASP A 228 10.73 -8.89 -16.47
C ASP A 228 10.47 -9.02 -14.96
N HIS A 229 9.50 -8.24 -14.47
CA HIS A 229 9.08 -8.20 -13.07
C HIS A 229 8.48 -9.52 -12.58
N GLN A 230 7.82 -10.29 -13.45
CA GLN A 230 7.22 -11.58 -13.11
C GLN A 230 8.31 -12.61 -12.84
N SER A 231 9.29 -12.78 -13.74
CA SER A 231 10.39 -13.72 -13.54
C SER A 231 11.26 -13.36 -12.34
N ASN A 232 11.56 -12.08 -12.11
CA ASN A 232 12.27 -11.63 -10.90
C ASN A 232 11.49 -11.98 -9.62
N PHE A 233 10.18 -11.74 -9.65
CA PHE A 233 9.32 -12.06 -8.52
C PHE A 233 9.29 -13.56 -8.20
N ILE A 234 9.14 -14.40 -9.23
CA ILE A 234 9.16 -15.87 -9.08
C ILE A 234 10.54 -16.31 -8.58
N PHE A 235 11.63 -15.78 -9.17
CA PHE A 235 13.00 -16.03 -8.71
C PHE A 235 13.15 -15.74 -7.22
N LEU A 236 12.71 -14.58 -6.74
CA LEU A 236 12.84 -14.22 -5.32
C LEU A 236 12.06 -15.15 -4.41
N ILE A 237 10.85 -15.58 -4.80
CA ILE A 237 10.10 -16.58 -4.05
C ILE A 237 10.88 -17.90 -3.99
N ASP A 238 11.38 -18.38 -5.13
CA ASP A 238 12.15 -19.62 -5.21
C ASP A 238 13.44 -19.54 -4.39
N TYR A 239 14.14 -18.40 -4.46
CA TYR A 239 15.36 -18.13 -3.70
C TYR A 239 15.09 -18.11 -2.19
N LEU A 240 14.02 -17.44 -1.74
CA LEU A 240 13.63 -17.41 -0.32
C LEU A 240 13.32 -18.81 0.21
N VAL A 241 12.64 -19.64 -0.58
CA VAL A 241 12.33 -21.03 -0.23
C VAL A 241 13.57 -21.89 -0.20
N TRP A 242 14.42 -21.80 -1.22
CA TRP A 242 15.68 -22.53 -1.27
C TRP A 242 16.57 -22.15 -0.10
N SER A 243 16.73 -20.85 0.20
CA SER A 243 17.67 -20.39 1.22
C SER A 243 17.17 -20.69 2.63
N TYR A 244 15.91 -20.37 2.96
CA TYR A 244 15.42 -20.36 4.34
C TYR A 244 14.41 -21.47 4.67
N GLY A 245 14.06 -22.32 3.70
CA GLY A 245 12.99 -23.30 3.85
C GLY A 245 11.60 -22.68 3.76
N LEU A 246 10.56 -23.42 4.17
CA LEU A 246 9.19 -22.96 3.99
C LEU A 246 8.86 -21.83 4.97
N PRO A 247 8.03 -20.85 4.57
CA PRO A 247 7.73 -19.69 5.40
C PRO A 247 7.04 -20.04 6.71
N TYR A 248 6.50 -21.26 6.87
CA TYR A 248 5.85 -21.77 8.08
C TYR A 248 6.68 -22.74 8.91
N ASP A 249 7.86 -23.14 8.46
CA ASP A 249 8.69 -24.08 9.21
C ASP A 249 9.22 -23.42 10.50
N GLU A 250 9.19 -24.14 11.61
CA GLU A 250 9.62 -23.61 12.92
C GLU A 250 11.11 -23.20 12.93
N ASN A 251 11.92 -23.89 12.14
CA ASN A 251 13.36 -23.66 12.00
C ASN A 251 13.70 -22.52 11.04
N ASN A 252 12.71 -21.92 10.38
CA ASN A 252 12.90 -20.81 9.47
C ASN A 252 13.50 -19.61 10.22
N ILE A 253 14.74 -19.23 9.87
CA ILE A 253 15.49 -18.21 10.61
C ILE A 253 14.92 -16.81 10.45
N LEU A 254 14.21 -16.52 9.36
CA LEU A 254 13.52 -15.25 9.21
C LEU A 254 12.40 -15.11 10.26
N ARG A 255 11.81 -16.22 10.75
CA ARG A 255 10.79 -16.16 11.83
C ARG A 255 11.36 -15.64 13.13
N LYS A 256 12.67 -15.78 13.34
CA LYS A 256 13.36 -15.17 14.51
C LYS A 256 13.29 -13.65 14.45
N ILE A 257 13.22 -13.03 13.26
CA ILE A 257 13.02 -11.58 13.12
C ILE A 257 11.65 -11.18 13.65
N LEU A 258 10.59 -11.90 13.28
CA LEU A 258 9.23 -11.65 13.79
C LEU A 258 9.14 -11.84 15.30
N LYS A 259 9.75 -12.91 15.84
CA LYS A 259 9.80 -13.14 17.30
C LYS A 259 10.58 -12.04 18.02
N LYS A 260 11.71 -11.58 17.47
CA LYS A 260 12.53 -10.51 18.06
C LYS A 260 11.86 -9.14 17.94
N LYS A 261 11.15 -8.86 16.83
CA LYS A 261 10.30 -7.68 16.68
C LYS A 261 9.10 -7.71 17.62
N ASN A 262 8.38 -8.84 17.75
CA ASN A 262 7.28 -8.94 18.70
C ASN A 262 7.75 -8.79 20.16
N ASN A 263 8.94 -9.28 20.48
CA ASN A 263 9.57 -9.02 21.78
C ASN A 263 10.06 -7.56 21.93
N ASN A 264 10.50 -6.90 20.85
CA ASN A 264 10.89 -5.49 20.82
C ASN A 264 9.70 -4.51 20.62
N ASN A 265 8.52 -5.01 20.26
CA ASN A 265 7.26 -4.27 20.12
C ASN A 265 6.54 -4.14 21.47
N ASN A 266 7.06 -4.77 22.53
CA ASN A 266 7.01 -4.12 23.83
C ASN A 266 7.92 -2.90 23.75
N ILE A 267 7.39 -1.78 23.23
CA ILE A 267 7.91 -0.48 23.64
C ILE A 267 7.94 -0.57 25.15
N ASP A 268 9.13 -0.44 25.73
CA ASP A 268 9.23 -0.27 27.17
C ASP A 268 8.55 1.06 27.50
N THR A 269 7.24 1.00 27.70
CA THR A 269 6.35 2.14 27.98
C THR A 269 6.82 2.88 29.23
N THR A 270 7.57 2.20 30.10
CA THR A 270 8.15 2.78 31.30
C THR A 270 9.31 3.74 31.02
N ASN A 271 9.98 3.62 29.85
CA ASN A 271 11.18 4.38 29.48
C ASN A 271 11.06 5.22 28.19
N TYR A 272 9.87 5.35 27.59
CA TYR A 272 9.68 6.20 26.42
C TYR A 272 10.00 7.67 26.72
N LYS A 273 10.86 8.28 25.89
CA LYS A 273 11.30 9.67 26.05
C LYS A 273 10.53 10.60 25.11
N TYR A 274 9.52 11.28 25.65
CA TYR A 274 8.84 12.39 24.96
C TYR A 274 9.81 13.53 24.66
N LYS A 275 9.67 14.13 23.48
CA LYS A 275 10.52 15.22 23.00
C LYS A 275 9.68 16.26 22.23
N PRO A 276 10.12 17.53 22.21
CA PRO A 276 9.51 18.54 21.36
C PRO A 276 9.56 18.16 19.89
N LYS A 277 8.50 18.49 19.15
CA LYS A 277 8.44 18.36 17.69
C LYS A 277 8.22 19.74 17.09
N ASP A 278 9.01 20.08 16.08
CA ASP A 278 8.84 21.34 15.36
C ASP A 278 7.53 21.33 14.57
N LYS A 279 6.95 22.52 14.42
CA LYS A 279 5.76 22.70 13.58
C LYS A 279 6.15 22.48 12.13
N LYS A 280 5.35 21.70 11.40
CA LYS A 280 5.50 21.56 9.94
C LYS A 280 4.76 22.72 9.26
N GLU A 281 5.39 23.39 8.29
CA GLU A 281 4.73 24.40 7.46
C GLU A 281 3.70 23.74 6.53
N SER A 282 2.54 24.39 6.33
CA SER A 282 1.55 23.93 5.36
C SER A 282 2.00 24.32 3.96
N ASN A 283 2.32 23.35 3.11
CA ASN A 283 2.51 23.62 1.68
C ASN A 283 1.17 24.08 1.09
N ASN A 284 1.12 25.34 0.66
CA ASN A 284 -0.02 25.98 0.01
C ASN A 284 -0.48 25.21 -1.23
N THR A 285 -1.64 24.54 -1.14
CA THR A 285 -2.57 24.36 -2.27
C THR A 285 -3.99 24.16 -1.74
N ASN A 286 -4.83 25.19 -1.89
CA ASN A 286 -6.31 25.20 -1.86
C ASN A 286 -7.05 23.92 -1.42
N VAL A 287 -7.09 23.62 -0.11
CA VAL A 287 -8.20 22.89 0.55
C VAL A 287 -8.22 23.30 2.03
N LYS A 288 -9.41 23.59 2.57
CA LYS A 288 -9.72 23.94 3.98
C LYS A 288 -8.62 23.64 5.02
N SER A 289 -8.07 24.69 5.62
CA SER A 289 -7.33 24.79 6.89
C SER A 289 -7.17 23.49 7.72
N GLY A 290 -6.24 22.62 7.34
CA GLY A 290 -5.95 21.38 8.06
C GLY A 290 -4.46 21.19 8.24
N TYR A 291 -3.96 21.33 9.47
CA TYR A 291 -2.58 20.97 9.82
C TYR A 291 -2.30 19.51 9.44
N VAL A 292 -1.13 19.24 8.86
CA VAL A 292 -0.73 17.91 8.41
C VAL A 292 -0.50 16.99 9.62
N ARG A 293 -1.36 15.98 9.79
CA ARG A 293 -1.26 15.00 10.87
C ARG A 293 -0.38 13.82 10.48
N ASP A 294 0.51 13.40 11.35
CA ASP A 294 1.41 12.26 11.10
C ASP A 294 0.78 10.96 11.62
N ALA A 295 0.46 10.03 10.70
CA ALA A 295 -0.15 8.75 11.05
C ALA A 295 0.70 7.92 12.02
N ARG A 296 2.03 8.05 11.96
CA ARG A 296 2.96 7.32 12.83
C ARG A 296 2.88 7.80 14.28
N VAL A 297 2.56 9.08 14.50
CA VAL A 297 2.43 9.65 15.84
C VAL A 297 1.17 9.12 16.53
N ARG A 298 0.07 9.01 15.78
CA ARG A 298 -1.17 8.38 16.25
C ARG A 298 -0.95 6.91 16.60
N GLU A 299 -0.33 6.16 15.70
CA GLU A 299 -0.05 4.73 15.92
C GLU A 299 0.83 4.52 17.16
N LEU A 300 1.90 5.30 17.31
CA LEU A 300 2.78 5.22 18.47
C LEU A 300 2.06 5.54 19.78
N ALA A 301 1.19 6.55 19.82
CA ALA A 301 0.41 6.88 21.01
C ALA A 301 -0.52 5.72 21.43
N LEU A 302 -1.18 5.07 20.47
CA LEU A 302 -2.02 3.89 20.73
C LEU A 302 -1.21 2.70 21.24
N GLN A 303 0.00 2.49 20.71
CA GLN A 303 0.93 1.46 21.19
C GLN A 303 1.42 1.76 22.62
N LEU A 304 1.75 3.02 22.94
CA LEU A 304 2.14 3.44 24.29
C LEU A 304 1.02 3.23 25.32
N ALA A 305 -0.24 3.34 24.89
CA ALA A 305 -1.42 3.04 25.71
C ALA A 305 -1.77 1.54 25.76
N ASP A 306 -0.98 0.66 25.12
CA ASP A 306 -1.25 -0.78 24.96
C ASP A 306 -2.65 -1.06 24.40
N PHE A 307 -3.14 -0.16 23.54
CA PHE A 307 -4.50 -0.22 22.98
C PHE A 307 -5.62 -0.29 24.05
N GLN A 308 -5.35 0.18 25.26
CA GLN A 308 -6.31 0.26 26.35
C GLN A 308 -6.89 1.67 26.45
N CYS A 309 -8.17 1.77 26.81
CA CYS A 309 -8.79 3.07 27.07
C CYS A 309 -8.14 3.72 28.30
N GLU A 310 -7.71 4.96 28.14
CA GLU A 310 -6.98 5.68 29.18
C GLU A 310 -7.86 6.20 30.32
N ILE A 311 -9.18 6.19 30.13
CA ILE A 311 -10.17 6.46 31.17
C ILE A 311 -10.42 5.24 32.04
N ASN A 312 -10.60 4.05 31.45
CA ASN A 312 -10.73 2.80 32.18
C ASN A 312 -10.17 1.66 31.32
N LYS A 313 -9.17 0.95 31.85
CA LYS A 313 -8.54 -0.18 31.17
C LYS A 313 -9.48 -1.36 30.94
N GLU A 314 -10.57 -1.45 31.70
CA GLU A 314 -11.60 -2.48 31.53
C GLU A 314 -12.57 -2.20 30.38
N HIS A 315 -12.50 -1.00 29.77
CA HIS A 315 -13.30 -0.69 28.59
C HIS A 315 -12.77 -1.44 27.36
N ASN A 316 -13.24 -2.68 27.23
CA ASN A 316 -13.02 -3.52 26.07
C ASN A 316 -14.08 -3.24 25.00
N THR A 317 -13.65 -3.29 23.75
CA THR A 317 -14.49 -3.18 22.56
C THR A 317 -14.27 -4.46 21.72
N PHE A 318 -14.36 -4.36 20.39
CA PHE A 318 -14.01 -5.46 19.50
C PHE A 318 -12.49 -5.51 19.27
N ILE A 319 -11.99 -6.69 18.88
CA ILE A 319 -10.60 -6.83 18.45
C ILE A 319 -10.45 -6.25 17.03
N SER A 320 -9.59 -5.25 16.89
CA SER A 320 -9.32 -4.62 15.61
C SER A 320 -8.65 -5.59 14.64
N LYS A 321 -9.17 -5.73 13.42
CA LYS A 321 -8.50 -6.50 12.35
C LYS A 321 -7.13 -5.93 11.96
N ALA A 322 -6.94 -4.62 12.14
CA ALA A 322 -5.70 -3.95 11.79
C ALA A 322 -4.58 -4.27 12.77
N THR A 323 -4.86 -4.18 14.07
CA THR A 323 -3.86 -4.26 15.15
C THR A 323 -3.92 -5.57 15.94
N LEU A 324 -4.99 -6.35 15.81
CA LEU A 324 -5.30 -7.57 16.59
C LEU A 324 -5.31 -7.34 18.10
N LYS A 325 -5.56 -6.09 18.49
CA LYS A 325 -5.71 -5.62 19.87
C LYS A 325 -7.10 -5.02 20.07
N ASN A 326 -7.43 -4.71 21.31
CA ASN A 326 -8.65 -3.97 21.68
C ASN A 326 -8.78 -2.69 20.82
N TYR A 327 -9.96 -2.44 20.25
CA TYR A 327 -10.17 -1.28 19.41
C TYR A 327 -10.39 0.00 20.25
N VAL A 328 -9.57 1.00 19.99
CA VAL A 328 -9.61 2.32 20.62
C VAL A 328 -9.41 3.39 19.55
N GLU A 329 -9.97 4.57 19.80
CA GLU A 329 -9.91 5.74 18.95
C GLU A 329 -8.87 6.71 19.54
N ASN A 330 -8.06 7.30 18.67
CA ASN A 330 -7.13 8.36 19.06
C ASN A 330 -7.88 9.70 19.16
N HIS A 331 -7.50 10.51 20.14
CA HIS A 331 -8.05 11.84 20.33
C HIS A 331 -6.94 12.78 20.81
N HIS A 332 -6.80 13.95 20.20
CA HIS A 332 -5.91 14.99 20.73
C HIS A 332 -6.54 15.59 22.00
N LEU A 333 -5.82 15.52 23.12
CA LEU A 333 -6.24 16.09 24.40
C LEU A 333 -6.29 17.61 24.31
N ILE A 334 -5.33 18.25 23.64
CA ILE A 334 -5.42 19.66 23.26
C ILE A 334 -6.04 19.71 21.85
N PRO A 335 -7.23 20.31 21.67
CA PRO A 335 -7.86 20.36 20.36
C PRO A 335 -6.96 21.02 19.31
N MET A 336 -6.82 20.38 18.14
CA MET A 336 -5.97 20.86 17.05
C MET A 336 -6.31 22.27 16.55
N LYS A 337 -7.49 22.81 16.84
CA LYS A 337 -7.85 24.21 16.54
C LYS A 337 -6.99 25.23 17.30
N TYR A 338 -6.36 24.83 18.41
CA TYR A 338 -5.44 25.66 19.20
C TYR A 338 -3.96 25.43 18.86
N TYR A 339 -3.66 24.72 17.77
CA TYR A 339 -2.28 24.39 17.37
C TYR A 339 -1.35 25.62 17.33
N ASP A 340 -1.86 26.77 16.90
CA ASP A 340 -1.08 28.00 16.80
C ASP A 340 -0.73 28.66 18.14
N GLU A 341 -1.41 28.31 19.24
CA GLU A 341 -1.11 28.82 20.59
C GLU A 341 0.18 28.24 21.19
N PHE A 342 0.69 27.13 20.63
CA PHE A 342 1.84 26.42 21.19
C PHE A 342 3.12 26.68 20.41
N LYS A 343 4.27 26.70 21.11
CA LYS A 343 5.58 26.86 20.48
C LYS A 343 5.97 25.64 19.63
N TYR A 344 5.69 24.44 20.13
CA TYR A 344 5.97 23.17 19.45
C TYR A 344 4.67 22.55 18.94
N SER A 345 4.77 21.59 18.03
CA SER A 345 3.61 20.87 17.49
C SER A 345 2.89 20.11 18.59
N ILE A 346 1.57 20.31 18.70
CA ILE A 346 0.68 19.47 19.52
C ILE A 346 0.24 18.18 18.80
N ASP A 347 0.59 17.98 17.52
CA ASP A 347 0.52 16.67 16.88
C ASP A 347 1.70 15.78 17.36
N ASN A 348 1.60 15.42 18.63
CA ASN A 348 2.62 14.80 19.45
C ASN A 348 1.97 13.68 20.24
N GLU A 349 2.67 12.57 20.40
CA GLU A 349 2.22 11.39 21.14
C GLU A 349 2.00 11.67 22.64
N ALA A 350 2.58 12.75 23.20
CA ALA A 350 2.20 13.22 24.53
C ALA A 350 0.78 13.78 24.62
N ASP A 351 0.25 14.31 23.51
CA ASP A 351 -1.07 14.95 23.45
C ASP A 351 -2.18 14.02 22.93
N ILE A 352 -1.82 12.91 22.30
CA ILE A 352 -2.79 11.94 21.79
C ILE A 352 -3.13 10.93 22.87
N VAL A 353 -4.42 10.76 23.14
CA VAL A 353 -4.97 9.80 24.10
C VAL A 353 -5.71 8.66 23.38
N ALA A 354 -5.65 7.46 23.93
CA ALA A 354 -6.39 6.28 23.47
C ALA A 354 -7.72 6.14 24.24
N LEU A 355 -8.85 6.17 23.54
CA LEU A 355 -10.18 6.13 24.16
C LEU A 355 -11.05 5.04 23.53
N CYS A 356 -11.90 4.38 24.31
CA CYS A 356 -12.98 3.60 23.72
C CYS A 356 -13.97 4.54 23.01
N PRO A 357 -14.77 4.05 22.04
CA PRO A 357 -15.71 4.89 21.29
C PRO A 357 -16.68 5.69 22.18
N ASN A 358 -17.11 5.14 23.32
CA ASN A 358 -18.00 5.83 24.25
C ASN A 358 -17.29 7.01 24.95
N CYS A 359 -16.07 6.81 25.46
CA CYS A 359 -15.31 7.90 26.09
C CYS A 359 -14.92 8.97 25.08
N HIS A 360 -14.56 8.57 23.86
CA HIS A 360 -14.23 9.51 22.79
C HIS A 360 -15.46 10.36 22.41
N ARG A 361 -16.63 9.74 22.23
CA ARG A 361 -17.89 10.44 21.95
C ARG A 361 -18.32 11.33 23.12
N LEU A 362 -18.09 10.93 24.36
CA LEU A 362 -18.39 11.76 25.53
C LEU A 362 -17.57 13.06 25.54
N LEU A 363 -16.28 13.01 25.17
CA LEU A 363 -15.45 14.22 25.07
C LEU A 363 -15.92 15.19 23.97
N HIS A 364 -16.46 14.67 22.86
CA HIS A 364 -17.00 15.52 21.78
C HIS A 364 -18.40 16.04 22.07
N LEU A 365 -19.29 15.18 22.57
CA LEU A 365 -20.75 15.39 22.57
C LEU A 365 -21.38 15.46 23.96
N GLY A 366 -20.65 15.12 25.01
CA GLY A 366 -21.16 15.11 26.39
C GLY A 366 -21.44 16.51 26.93
N ARG A 367 -22.11 16.58 28.09
CA ARG A 367 -22.22 17.85 28.83
C ARG A 367 -20.85 18.23 29.36
N PHE A 368 -20.60 19.52 29.54
CA PHE A 368 -19.31 20.00 30.02
C PHE A 368 -18.91 19.37 31.36
N GLU A 369 -19.87 19.17 32.27
CA GLU A 369 -19.63 18.52 33.57
C GLU A 369 -19.13 17.07 33.40
N ASP A 370 -19.67 16.34 32.43
CA ASP A 370 -19.25 14.96 32.13
C ASP A 370 -17.88 14.94 31.42
N LYS A 371 -17.62 15.89 30.51
CA LYS A 371 -16.32 16.08 29.85
C LYS A 371 -15.23 16.37 30.89
N LYS A 372 -15.51 17.28 31.84
CA LYS A 372 -14.56 17.74 32.86
C LYS A 372 -13.95 16.59 33.65
N VAL A 373 -14.74 15.60 34.05
CA VAL A 373 -14.26 14.42 34.79
C VAL A 373 -13.20 13.65 33.98
N LEU A 374 -13.43 13.45 32.68
CA LEU A 374 -12.47 12.77 31.80
C LEU A 374 -11.24 13.65 31.54
N LEU A 375 -11.44 14.94 31.27
CA LEU A 375 -10.37 15.90 30.98
C LEU A 375 -9.39 16.04 32.14
N GLU A 376 -9.88 16.11 33.38
CA GLU A 376 -9.03 16.14 34.57
C GLU A 376 -8.17 14.88 34.68
N LYS A 377 -8.78 13.70 34.50
CA LYS A 377 -8.07 12.42 34.55
C LYS A 377 -6.97 12.32 33.48
N LEU A 378 -7.29 12.70 32.24
CA LEU A 378 -6.34 12.69 31.12
C LEU A 378 -5.23 13.73 31.33
N TYR A 379 -5.57 14.93 31.80
CA TYR A 379 -4.59 15.98 32.09
C TYR A 379 -3.54 15.52 33.10
N TYR A 380 -3.96 15.01 34.26
CA TYR A 380 -3.00 14.57 35.29
C TYR A 380 -2.17 13.37 34.84
N LYS A 381 -2.72 12.53 33.97
CA LYS A 381 -1.98 11.42 33.36
C LYS A 381 -0.93 11.90 32.35
N HIS A 382 -1.19 12.97 31.59
CA HIS A 382 -0.34 13.41 30.48
C HIS A 382 0.55 14.62 30.78
N ILE A 383 0.32 15.37 31.85
CA ILE A 383 0.98 16.67 32.10
C ILE A 383 2.52 16.59 32.11
N GLU A 384 3.10 15.52 32.66
CA GLU A 384 4.55 15.34 32.67
C GLU A 384 5.11 15.00 31.27
N SER A 385 4.37 14.24 30.47
CA SER A 385 4.72 13.92 29.09
C SER A 385 4.62 15.16 28.19
N LEU A 386 3.56 15.96 28.35
CA LEU A 386 3.37 17.23 27.66
C LEU A 386 4.51 18.21 27.96
N LYS A 387 4.91 18.34 29.23
CA LYS A 387 6.06 19.17 29.64
C LYS A 387 7.35 18.72 28.95
N LYS A 388 7.63 17.41 28.90
CA LYS A 388 8.79 16.84 28.20
C LYS A 388 8.74 17.09 26.69
N ALA A 389 7.55 17.09 26.11
CA ALA A 389 7.32 17.50 24.72
C ALA A 389 7.38 19.02 24.48
N GLY A 390 7.69 19.82 25.51
CA GLY A 390 7.74 21.28 25.42
C GLY A 390 6.38 21.96 25.32
N ILE A 391 5.28 21.22 25.54
CA ILE A 391 3.91 21.70 25.51
C ILE A 391 3.53 22.14 26.93
N LYS A 392 3.27 23.43 27.11
CA LYS A 392 2.89 24.02 28.40
C LYS A 392 1.42 24.39 28.38
N ILE A 393 0.62 23.75 29.22
CA ILE A 393 -0.81 24.04 29.39
C ILE A 393 -1.20 23.84 30.85
N THR A 394 -2.18 24.63 31.33
CA THR A 394 -2.77 24.46 32.67
C THR A 394 -4.09 23.71 32.56
N ILE A 395 -4.53 23.03 33.63
CA ILE A 395 -5.85 22.39 33.65
C ILE A 395 -6.97 23.38 33.35
N LYS A 396 -6.90 24.60 33.90
CA LYS A 396 -7.87 25.65 33.62
C LYS A 396 -7.97 25.96 32.13
N ARG A 397 -6.82 26.16 31.46
CA ARG A 397 -6.77 26.44 30.03
C ARG A 397 -7.30 25.27 29.20
N LEU A 398 -6.96 24.03 29.59
CA LEU A 398 -7.49 22.85 28.93
C LEU A 398 -9.03 22.78 29.04
N LEU A 399 -9.59 23.05 30.22
CA LEU A 399 -11.04 23.03 30.41
C LEU A 399 -11.75 24.10 29.56
N GLU A 400 -11.23 25.33 29.53
CA GLU A 400 -11.73 26.42 28.67
C GLU A 400 -11.79 26.02 27.18
N MET A 401 -10.89 25.16 26.71
CA MET A 401 -10.85 24.68 25.32
C MET A 401 -12.02 23.74 24.95
N TYR A 402 -12.75 23.23 25.95
CA TYR A 402 -13.86 22.28 25.81
C TYR A 402 -15.21 22.84 26.31
N GLU A 403 -15.28 24.12 26.69
CA GLU A 403 -16.49 24.82 27.17
C GLU A 403 -17.47 25.23 26.04
N ASP A 404 -17.17 24.90 24.77
CA ASP A 404 -18.02 25.18 23.60
C ASP A 404 -19.40 24.50 23.62
#